data_AF-A0A380MS91-F1
#
_entry.id   AF-A0A380MS91-F1
#
_cell.length_a   1.000
_cell.length_b   1.000
_cell.length_c   1.000
_cell.angle_alpha   90.00
_cell.angle_beta   90.00
_cell.angle_gamma   90.00
#
_symmetry.space_group_name_H-M   'P 1'
#
loop_
_entity.id
_entity.type
_entity.pdbx_description
1 polymer ?
#
loop_
_entity_poly.entity_id
_entity_poly.type
_entity_poly.pdbx_seq_one_letter_code
_entity_poly.pdbx_strand_id
1 'polypeptide(L)'
;MKTVSYPKILYVFFESPAITVEQTITTLTHELKTPLTTAQAAAELFSEPMLSAQEQKALTVQIQRAGNKMQTLIERLLALARLENRPQLMYETVSLSKIAKAIMTDYELSLSARALSMALVIEEKYG
;
A
#
# COMPACT_ATOMS: atom_id res chain seq x y z
N MET A 1 -33.55 15.10 -36.59
CA MET A 1 -33.67 14.64 -35.20
C MET A 1 -32.80 13.41 -35.05
N LYS A 2 -31.54 13.54 -34.60
CA LYS A 2 -30.61 12.40 -34.45
C LYS A 2 -30.72 11.89 -33.02
N THR A 3 -31.30 10.71 -32.86
CA THR A 3 -31.29 9.95 -31.60
C THR A 3 -29.91 9.35 -31.41
N VAL A 4 -29.13 9.92 -30.48
CA VAL A 4 -27.87 9.34 -30.04
C VAL A 4 -28.19 8.18 -29.10
N SER A 5 -27.98 6.97 -29.60
CA SER A 5 -28.09 5.73 -28.84
C SER A 5 -26.82 5.55 -28.01
N TYR A 6 -26.91 5.73 -26.69
CA TYR A 6 -25.80 5.46 -25.79
C TYR A 6 -25.69 3.94 -25.58
N PRO A 7 -24.51 3.31 -25.72
CA PRO A 7 -24.33 1.97 -25.22
C PRO A 7 -24.44 2.01 -23.70
N LYS A 8 -25.34 1.18 -23.14
CA LYS A 8 -25.41 0.86 -21.71
C LYS A 8 -24.01 0.42 -21.27
N ILE A 9 -23.30 1.28 -20.54
CA ILE A 9 -22.09 0.88 -19.81
C ILE A 9 -22.58 -0.06 -18.72
N LEU A 10 -22.37 -1.35 -18.95
CA LEU A 10 -22.62 -2.41 -18.01
C LEU A 10 -21.69 -2.14 -16.81
N TYR A 11 -22.25 -1.69 -15.69
CA TYR A 11 -21.55 -1.70 -14.42
C TYR A 11 -21.14 -3.14 -14.15
N VAL A 12 -19.87 -3.47 -14.37
CA VAL A 12 -19.30 -4.72 -13.88
C VAL A 12 -19.24 -4.57 -12.38
N PHE A 13 -20.27 -5.07 -11.70
CA PHE A 13 -20.27 -5.29 -10.28
C PHE A 13 -19.21 -6.37 -10.03
N PHE A 14 -17.98 -5.96 -9.74
CA PHE A 14 -17.02 -6.83 -9.10
C PHE A 14 -17.59 -7.10 -7.70
N GLU A 15 -18.40 -8.16 -7.56
CA GLU A 15 -18.45 -8.89 -6.29
C GLU A 15 -17.06 -9.52 -6.10
N SER A 16 -16.07 -8.69 -5.76
CA SER A 16 -14.92 -9.20 -5.05
C SER A 16 -15.47 -9.91 -3.83
N PRO A 17 -15.04 -11.15 -3.51
CA PRO A 17 -15.34 -11.72 -2.21
C PRO A 17 -14.81 -10.71 -1.20
N ALA A 18 -15.71 -9.94 -0.59
CA ALA A 18 -15.33 -8.92 0.36
C ALA A 18 -14.70 -9.69 1.52
N ILE A 19 -13.36 -9.72 1.55
CA ILE A 19 -12.64 -10.24 2.70
C ILE A 19 -13.20 -9.47 3.87
N THR A 20 -13.78 -10.19 4.83
CA THR A 20 -14.43 -9.52 5.95
C THR A 20 -13.38 -8.75 6.73
N VAL A 21 -13.79 -7.72 7.45
CA VAL A 21 -12.86 -6.97 8.29
C VAL A 21 -12.22 -7.90 9.31
N GLU A 22 -12.99 -8.83 9.87
CA GLU A 22 -12.49 -9.88 10.77
C GLU A 22 -11.41 -10.76 10.12
N GLN A 23 -11.62 -11.20 8.87
CA GLN A 23 -10.61 -11.95 8.11
C GLN A 23 -9.36 -11.10 7.85
N THR A 24 -9.54 -9.82 7.52
CA THR A 24 -8.43 -8.90 7.27
C THR A 24 -7.63 -8.61 8.54
N ILE A 25 -8.28 -8.41 9.69
CA ILE A 25 -7.64 -8.27 11.00
C ILE A 25 -6.87 -9.54 11.35
N THR A 26 -7.48 -10.70 11.13
CA THR A 26 -6.84 -12.00 11.38
C THR A 26 -5.57 -12.14 10.55
N THR A 27 -5.66 -11.90 9.23
CA THR A 27 -4.49 -11.91 8.33
C THR A 27 -3.42 -10.92 8.76
N LEU A 28 -3.78 -9.66 9.03
CA LEU A 28 -2.82 -8.63 9.46
C LEU A 28 -2.17 -8.99 10.81
N THR A 29 -2.90 -9.64 11.71
CA THR A 29 -2.35 -10.15 12.98
C THR A 29 -1.32 -11.25 12.75
N HIS A 30 -1.62 -12.20 11.86
CA HIS A 30 -0.64 -13.24 11.48
C HIS A 30 0.58 -12.63 10.80
N GLU A 31 0.38 -11.67 9.89
CA GLU A 31 1.47 -10.96 9.22
C GLU A 31 2.31 -10.12 10.19
N LEU A 32 1.75 -9.65 11.32
CA LEU A 32 2.47 -8.87 12.33
C LEU A 32 3.34 -9.76 13.24
N LYS A 33 2.95 -11.02 13.46
CA LYS A 33 3.76 -11.98 14.23
C LYS A 33 5.12 -12.22 13.59
N THR A 34 5.19 -12.37 12.27
CA THR A 34 6.45 -12.64 11.55
C THR A 34 7.54 -11.58 11.78
N PRO A 35 7.32 -10.27 11.54
CA PRO A 35 8.33 -9.26 11.81
C PRO A 35 8.62 -9.11 13.31
N LEU A 36 7.64 -9.35 14.20
CA LEU A 36 7.89 -9.36 15.64
C LEU A 36 8.87 -10.47 16.03
N THR A 37 8.62 -11.71 15.61
CA THR A 37 9.53 -12.84 15.86
C THR A 37 10.91 -12.60 15.24
N THR A 38 10.97 -11.99 14.05
CA THR A 38 12.25 -11.64 13.41
C THR A 38 13.03 -10.60 14.22
N ALA A 39 12.35 -9.56 14.72
CA ALA A 39 12.97 -8.54 15.56
C ALA A 39 13.47 -9.13 16.89
N GLN A 40 12.67 -10.01 17.51
CA GLN A 40 13.05 -10.71 18.73
C GLN A 40 14.25 -11.62 18.52
N ALA A 41 14.26 -12.46 17.48
CA ALA A 41 15.40 -13.32 17.16
C ALA A 41 16.68 -12.50 16.89
N ALA A 42 16.57 -11.41 16.11
CA ALA A 42 17.73 -10.54 15.87
C ALA A 42 18.21 -9.83 17.15
N ALA A 43 17.30 -9.48 18.07
CA ALA A 43 17.64 -8.91 19.37
C ALA A 43 18.28 -9.95 20.32
N GLU A 44 17.82 -11.20 20.29
CA GLU A 44 18.41 -12.30 21.05
C GLU A 44 19.86 -12.55 20.63
N LEU A 45 20.14 -12.53 19.32
CA LEU A 45 21.48 -12.70 18.78
C LEU A 45 22.47 -11.64 19.27
N PHE A 46 22.03 -10.42 19.63
CA PHE A 46 22.92 -9.42 20.24
C PHE A 46 23.52 -9.85 21.58
N SER A 47 22.94 -10.85 22.24
CA SER A 47 23.49 -11.41 23.48
C SER A 47 24.60 -12.43 23.25
N GLU A 48 24.87 -12.82 21.99
CA GLU A 48 25.94 -13.76 21.67
C GLU A 48 27.32 -13.12 21.82
N PRO A 49 28.26 -13.79 22.53
CA PRO A 49 29.62 -13.28 22.64
C PRO A 49 30.31 -13.31 21.28
N MET A 50 31.10 -12.27 20.98
CA MET A 50 31.99 -12.17 19.82
C MET A 50 31.36 -11.83 18.45
N LEU A 51 30.22 -11.14 18.41
CA LEU A 51 29.72 -10.57 17.14
C LEU A 51 30.69 -9.54 16.54
N SER A 52 31.04 -9.72 15.27
CA SER A 52 31.75 -8.71 14.49
C SER A 52 30.92 -7.45 14.29
N ALA A 53 31.58 -6.33 14.00
CA ALA A 53 30.89 -5.06 13.70
C ALA A 53 29.93 -5.17 12.51
N GLN A 54 30.24 -6.04 11.53
CA GLN A 54 29.40 -6.26 10.37
C GLN A 54 28.13 -7.04 10.73
N GLU A 55 28.23 -8.05 11.60
CA GLU A 55 27.08 -8.81 12.10
C GLU A 55 26.16 -7.92 12.95
N GLN A 56 26.72 -7.11 13.86
CA GLN A 56 25.95 -6.14 14.65
C GLN A 56 25.17 -5.16 13.76
N LYS A 57 25.81 -4.68 12.68
CA LYS A 57 25.14 -3.81 11.70
C LYS A 57 24.02 -4.55 10.96
N ALA A 58 24.24 -5.80 10.57
CA ALA A 58 23.22 -6.62 9.91
C ALA A 58 22.01 -6.87 10.81
N LEU A 59 22.22 -7.21 12.09
CA LEU A 59 21.15 -7.37 13.08
C LEU A 59 20.38 -6.07 13.31
N THR A 60 21.09 -4.94 13.42
CA THR A 60 20.46 -3.61 13.53
C THR A 60 19.54 -3.32 12.34
N VAL A 61 20.01 -3.59 11.12
CA VAL A 61 19.22 -3.42 9.89
C VAL A 61 18.01 -4.36 9.87
N GLN A 62 18.16 -5.61 10.33
CA GLN A 62 17.03 -6.56 10.43
C GLN A 62 15.95 -6.05 11.39
N ILE A 63 16.33 -5.59 12.59
CA ILE A 63 15.40 -5.02 13.57
C ILE A 63 14.69 -3.79 12.98
N GLN A 64 15.43 -2.88 12.34
CA GLN A 64 14.86 -1.69 11.73
C GLN A 64 13.84 -2.03 10.63
N ARG A 65 14.17 -3.00 9.76
CA ARG A 65 13.25 -3.47 8.70
C ARG A 65 12.00 -4.11 9.28
N ALA A 66 12.15 -4.94 10.31
CA ALA A 66 11.03 -5.55 11.02
C ALA A 66 10.13 -4.47 11.66
N GLY A 67 10.72 -3.46 12.31
CA GLY A 67 10.02 -2.30 12.87
C GLY A 67 9.20 -1.55 11.82
N ASN A 68 9.82 -1.21 10.69
CA ASN A 68 9.13 -0.53 9.57
C ASN A 68 7.97 -1.37 9.01
N LYS A 69 8.14 -2.69 8.93
CA LYS A 69 7.08 -3.60 8.47
C LYS A 69 5.92 -3.64 9.47
N MET A 70 6.19 -3.72 10.77
CA MET A 70 5.16 -3.64 11.82
C MET A 70 4.39 -2.33 11.77
N GLN A 71 5.10 -1.20 11.64
CA GLN A 71 4.49 0.13 11.48
C GLN A 71 3.51 0.16 10.30
N THR A 72 3.90 -0.37 9.15
CA THR A 72 3.05 -0.45 7.95
C THR A 72 1.78 -1.29 8.20
N LEU A 73 1.90 -2.41 8.92
CA LEU A 73 0.76 -3.28 9.24
C LEU A 73 -0.20 -2.60 10.23
N ILE A 74 0.33 -1.88 11.22
CA ILE A 74 -0.46 -1.10 12.18
C ILE A 74 -1.24 0.01 11.46
N GLU A 75 -0.60 0.73 10.53
CA GLU A 75 -1.27 1.76 9.74
C GLU A 75 -2.42 1.21 8.90
N ARG A 76 -2.25 0.01 8.32
CA ARG A 76 -3.32 -0.69 7.60
C ARG A 76 -4.47 -1.08 8.51
N LEU A 77 -4.19 -1.60 9.70
CA LEU A 77 -5.21 -1.92 10.71
C LEU A 77 -6.00 -0.66 11.12
N LEU A 78 -5.31 0.45 11.38
CA LEU A 78 -5.94 1.73 11.73
C LEU A 78 -6.80 2.27 10.57
N ALA A 79 -6.33 2.16 9.34
CA ALA A 79 -7.10 2.55 8.16
C ALA A 79 -8.37 1.70 8.02
N LEU A 80 -8.28 0.39 8.25
CA LEU A 80 -9.42 -0.52 8.22
C LEU A 80 -10.44 -0.19 9.31
N ALA A 81 -9.99 0.06 10.55
CA ALA A 81 -10.86 0.47 11.65
C ALA A 81 -11.58 1.81 11.35
N ARG A 82 -10.91 2.74 10.66
CA ARG A 82 -11.56 3.98 10.20
C ARG A 82 -12.64 3.71 9.15
N LEU A 83 -12.41 2.78 8.23
CA LEU A 83 -13.37 2.41 7.20
C LEU A 83 -14.61 1.69 7.78
N GLU A 84 -14.43 0.87 8.81
CA GLU A 84 -15.56 0.24 9.53
C GLU A 84 -16.51 1.25 10.13
N ASN A 85 -15.97 2.38 10.63
CA ASN A 85 -16.75 3.47 11.17
C ASN A 85 -17.53 4.28 10.11
N ARG A 86 -17.64 3.76 8.87
CA ARG A 86 -18.36 4.32 7.72
C ARG A 86 -18.41 5.85 7.74
N PRO A 87 -17.26 6.52 7.58
CA PRO A 87 -17.27 7.96 7.38
C PRO A 87 -18.21 8.25 6.20
N GLN A 88 -19.08 9.25 6.35
CA GLN A 88 -19.93 9.69 5.25
C GLN A 88 -19.03 10.04 4.07
N LEU A 89 -19.17 9.31 2.97
CA LEU A 89 -18.38 9.56 1.77
C LEU A 89 -18.80 10.91 1.20
N MET A 90 -17.86 11.84 1.14
CA MET A 90 -18.05 13.11 0.45
C MET A 90 -17.67 12.90 -1.02
N TYR A 91 -18.65 13.05 -1.90
CA TYR A 91 -18.43 12.97 -3.33
C TYR A 91 -18.14 14.36 -3.89
N GLU A 92 -17.07 14.47 -4.68
CA GLU A 92 -16.72 15.68 -5.39
C GLU A 92 -16.26 15.37 -6.82
N THR A 93 -16.38 16.35 -7.72
CA THR A 93 -15.82 16.23 -9.07
C THR A 93 -14.30 16.40 -8.99
N VAL A 94 -13.56 15.36 -9.39
CA VAL A 94 -12.09 15.38 -9.43
C VAL A 94 -11.57 15.32 -10.87
N SER A 95 -10.43 15.96 -11.13
CA SER A 95 -9.73 15.83 -12.40
C SER A 95 -8.79 14.62 -12.36
N LEU A 96 -9.19 13.54 -13.02
CA LEU A 96 -8.33 12.35 -13.15
C LEU A 96 -6.98 12.69 -13.79
N SER A 97 -6.96 13.62 -14.74
CA SER A 97 -5.73 14.11 -15.37
C SER A 97 -4.75 14.73 -14.37
N LYS A 98 -5.25 15.49 -13.37
CA LYS A 98 -4.41 16.07 -12.32
C LYS A 98 -3.89 15.02 -11.35
N ILE A 99 -4.75 14.09 -10.92
CA ILE A 99 -4.37 13.01 -10.01
C ILE A 99 -3.31 12.12 -10.66
N ALA A 100 -3.53 11.71 -11.91
CA ALA A 100 -2.58 10.88 -12.64
C ALA A 100 -1.24 11.58 -12.82
N LYS A 101 -1.21 12.88 -13.13
CA LYS A 101 0.04 13.66 -13.19
C LYS A 101 0.75 13.74 -11.84
N ALA A 102 0.02 13.93 -10.73
CA ALA A 102 0.63 13.95 -9.40
C ALA A 102 1.31 12.61 -9.08
N ILE A 103 0.64 11.49 -9.36
CA ILE A 103 1.21 10.15 -9.17
C ILE A 103 2.45 9.96 -10.05
N MET A 104 2.43 10.40 -11.30
CA MET A 104 3.61 10.33 -12.18
C MET A 104 4.82 11.03 -11.57
N THR A 105 4.63 12.22 -11.01
CA THR A 105 5.68 12.98 -10.34
C THR A 105 6.21 12.27 -9.09
N ASP A 106 5.32 11.71 -8.26
CA ASP A 106 5.73 10.98 -7.04
C ASP A 106 6.64 9.78 -7.36
N TYR A 107 6.44 9.14 -8.50
CA TYR A 107 7.22 7.97 -8.92
C TYR A 107 8.47 8.31 -9.75
N GLU A 108 8.65 9.55 -10.19
CA GLU A 108 9.75 9.96 -11.08
C GLU A 108 11.14 9.64 -10.50
N LEU A 109 11.33 9.93 -9.21
CA LEU A 109 12.59 9.63 -8.50
C LEU A 109 12.83 8.12 -8.35
N SER A 110 11.77 7.34 -8.10
CA SER A 110 11.88 5.88 -7.94
C SER A 110 12.14 5.17 -9.27
N LEU A 111 11.60 5.70 -10.36
CA LEU A 111 11.76 5.15 -11.71
C LEU A 111 13.14 5.48 -12.29
N SER A 112 13.61 6.72 -12.12
CA SER A 112 14.95 7.14 -12.56
C SER A 112 16.06 6.35 -11.87
N ALA A 113 15.92 6.08 -10.57
CA ALA A 113 16.85 5.22 -9.82
C ALA A 113 16.96 3.79 -10.38
N ARG A 114 15.97 3.34 -11.16
CA ARG A 114 15.90 2.03 -11.81
C ARG A 114 16.07 2.08 -13.32
N ALA A 115 16.42 3.23 -13.89
CA ALA A 115 16.50 3.48 -15.33
C ALA A 115 15.20 3.13 -16.10
N LEU A 116 14.05 3.32 -15.46
CA LEU A 116 12.74 3.10 -16.06
C LEU A 116 12.08 4.44 -16.40
N SER A 117 11.31 4.47 -17.49
CA SER A 117 10.49 5.61 -17.89
C SER A 117 9.01 5.27 -17.79
N MET A 118 8.20 6.25 -17.41
CA MET A 118 6.74 6.14 -17.40
C MET A 118 6.15 7.25 -18.29
N ALA A 119 5.08 6.94 -19.01
CA ALA A 119 4.35 7.90 -19.83
C ALA A 119 2.86 7.86 -19.49
N LEU A 120 2.26 9.03 -19.34
CA LEU A 120 0.84 9.19 -19.09
C LEU A 120 0.13 9.57 -20.39
N VAL A 121 -0.73 8.69 -20.90
CA VAL A 121 -1.56 8.92 -22.08
C VAL A 121 -2.99 9.14 -21.61
N ILE A 122 -3.53 10.34 -21.85
CA ILE A 122 -4.91 10.69 -21.51
C ILE A 122 -5.63 10.97 -22.83
N GLU A 123 -6.61 10.13 -23.18
CA GLU A 123 -7.52 10.44 -24.28
C GLU A 123 -8.53 11.48 -23.79
N GLU A 124 -8.29 12.75 -24.11
CA GLU A 124 -9.33 13.77 -23.96
C GLU A 124 -10.40 13.54 -25.03
N LYS A 125 -11.55 13.03 -24.61
CA LYS A 125 -12.73 12.99 -25.46
C LYS A 125 -13.20 14.44 -25.63
N TYR A 126 -12.99 15.00 -26.83
CA TYR A 126 -13.51 16.31 -27.24
C TYR A 126 -15.00 16.42 -26.86
N GLY A 127 -15.36 17.59 -26.32
CA GLY A 127 -16.68 17.92 -25.77
C GLY A 127 -17.85 17.81 -26.75
#